data_AF-A0A976JMH4-F1
#
_entry.id   AF-A0A976JMH4-F1
#
_cell.length_a   1.000
_cell.length_b   1.000
_cell.length_c   1.000
_cell.angle_alpha   90.00
_cell.angle_beta   90.00
_cell.angle_gamma   90.00
#
_symmetry.space_group_name_H-M   'P 1'
#
loop_
_entity.id
_entity.type
_entity.pdbx_description
1 polymer ?
#
loop_
_entity_poly.entity_id
_entity_poly.type
_entity_poly.pdbx_seq_one_letter_code
_entity_poly.pdbx_strand_id
1 'polypeptide(L)'
;MIPAWQISRQGLFWLLLAFVAVITMHADHLPRWVMAASVVAVMWRIQCYRGAWSAPGRWLKMTLLAVCLGGLLLEYGKPIGLEPMLALLVTAYMLKLLEMSHRRDAYLVVLLAFFVAALTALFDQSMVSAGYLLGCLLLVLAALVGLHHGDQTGGALHPLKVASSLILQALPLMVVLFLLMPRIGALWSVPIPTHKAKTGVTDSMSPGDFSQLGRSAELAFRVSF
;
A
#
# COMPACT_ATOMS: atom_id res chain seq x y z
N MET A 1 -2.43 -23.61 26.42
CA MET A 1 -3.30 -22.42 26.22
C MET A 1 -2.39 -21.22 25.99
N ILE A 2 -2.38 -20.67 24.77
CA ILE A 2 -1.57 -19.49 24.46
C ILE A 2 -2.21 -18.30 25.21
N PRO A 3 -1.47 -17.53 26.03
CA PRO A 3 -2.03 -16.37 26.72
C PRO A 3 -2.67 -15.40 25.70
N ALA A 4 -3.83 -14.82 26.04
CA ALA A 4 -4.64 -13.99 25.15
C ALA A 4 -3.88 -12.78 24.54
N TRP A 5 -2.71 -12.45 25.07
CA TRP A 5 -1.83 -11.38 24.62
C TRP A 5 -0.90 -11.78 23.47
N GLN A 6 -0.62 -13.08 23.28
CA GLN A 6 0.29 -13.57 22.25
C GLN A 6 -0.40 -13.71 20.89
N ILE A 7 0.26 -13.15 19.87
CA ILE A 7 -0.14 -13.23 18.47
C ILE A 7 0.04 -14.68 17.99
N SER A 8 -0.95 -15.23 17.28
CA SER A 8 -0.86 -16.58 16.71
C SER A 8 0.26 -16.64 15.66
N ARG A 9 0.96 -17.78 15.59
CA ARG A 9 2.05 -17.98 14.61
C ARG A 9 1.54 -17.81 13.19
N GLN A 10 0.38 -18.39 12.91
CA GLN A 10 -0.29 -18.28 11.62
C GLN A 10 -0.71 -16.83 11.31
N GLY A 11 -1.26 -16.10 12.30
CA GLY A 11 -1.66 -14.69 12.12
C GLY A 11 -0.47 -13.79 11.80
N LEU A 12 0.68 -14.01 12.46
CA LEU A 12 1.90 -13.27 12.16
C LEU A 12 2.41 -13.57 10.74
N PHE A 13 2.38 -14.82 10.31
CA PHE A 13 2.79 -15.20 8.95
C PHE A 13 1.96 -14.49 7.88
N TRP A 14 0.63 -14.56 7.99
CA TRP A 14 -0.26 -13.88 7.05
C TRP A 14 -0.11 -12.36 7.08
N LEU A 15 0.12 -11.78 8.26
CA LEU A 15 0.36 -10.35 8.42
C LEU A 15 1.67 -9.91 7.74
N LEU A 16 2.75 -10.67 7.87
CA LEU A 16 4.02 -10.37 7.18
C LEU A 16 3.88 -10.52 5.67
N LEU A 17 3.17 -11.55 5.21
CA LEU A 17 2.92 -11.78 3.80
C LEU A 17 2.07 -10.65 3.18
N ALA A 18 1.04 -10.21 3.89
CA ALA A 18 0.24 -9.04 3.52
C ALA A 18 1.07 -7.74 3.49
N PHE A 19 1.93 -7.52 4.48
CA PHE A 19 2.83 -6.37 4.54
C PHE A 19 3.74 -6.29 3.32
N VAL A 20 4.39 -7.41 2.97
CA VAL A 20 5.27 -7.48 1.80
C VAL A 20 4.48 -7.18 0.51
N ALA A 21 3.32 -7.81 0.32
CA ALA A 21 2.49 -7.61 -0.87
C ALA A 21 2.01 -6.15 -1.03
N VAL A 22 1.61 -5.50 0.06
CA VAL A 22 1.18 -4.10 0.03
C VAL A 22 2.34 -3.15 -0.25
N ILE A 23 3.52 -3.40 0.30
CA ILE A 23 4.70 -2.56 0.05
C ILE A 23 5.23 -2.73 -1.38
N THR A 24 5.21 -3.93 -1.93
CA THR A 24 5.61 -4.15 -3.34
C THR A 24 4.72 -3.39 -4.30
N MET A 25 3.44 -3.18 -3.96
CA MET A 25 2.53 -2.36 -4.77
C MET A 25 2.96 -0.89 -4.88
N HIS A 26 3.69 -0.40 -3.89
CA HIS A 26 4.13 1.00 -3.80
C HIS A 26 5.60 1.18 -4.17
N ALA A 27 6.26 0.15 -4.71
CA ALA A 27 7.68 0.17 -5.02
C ALA A 27 8.06 1.29 -6.00
N ASP A 28 7.18 1.61 -6.94
CA ASP A 28 7.42 2.63 -7.98
C ASP A 28 7.26 4.07 -7.47
N HIS A 29 6.55 4.26 -6.35
CA HIS A 29 6.23 5.58 -5.80
C HIS A 29 7.05 5.94 -4.55
N LEU A 30 7.81 4.99 -4.01
CA LEU A 30 8.57 5.16 -2.78
C LEU A 30 10.08 5.28 -3.04
N PRO A 31 10.80 6.09 -2.24
CA PRO A 31 12.25 6.11 -2.29
C PRO A 31 12.82 4.73 -2.00
N ARG A 32 13.87 4.35 -2.73
CA ARG A 32 14.48 3.01 -2.63
C ARG A 32 14.99 2.70 -1.21
N TRP A 33 15.38 3.71 -0.45
CA TRP A 33 15.82 3.54 0.93
C TRP A 33 14.66 3.19 1.87
N VAL A 34 13.43 3.68 1.63
CA VAL A 34 12.22 3.29 2.40
C VAL A 34 11.87 1.84 2.13
N MET A 35 12.00 1.40 0.88
CA MET A 35 11.83 0.00 0.50
C MET A 35 12.86 -0.89 1.20
N ALA A 36 14.13 -0.49 1.17
CA ALA A 36 15.20 -1.21 1.86
C ALA A 36 14.96 -1.28 3.38
N ALA A 37 14.56 -0.18 4.00
CA ALA A 37 14.21 -0.15 5.42
C ALA A 37 13.04 -1.10 5.74
N SER A 38 12.02 -1.13 4.89
CA SER A 38 10.86 -2.04 5.04
C SER A 38 11.26 -3.51 4.97
N VAL A 39 12.17 -3.87 4.07
CA VAL A 39 12.73 -5.23 3.98
C VAL A 39 13.48 -5.59 5.27
N VAL A 40 14.33 -4.68 5.77
CA VAL A 40 15.04 -4.86 7.05
C VAL A 40 14.04 -5.03 8.20
N ALA A 41 12.94 -4.28 8.20
CA ALA A 41 11.89 -4.38 9.21
C ALA A 41 11.28 -5.79 9.27
N VAL A 42 10.93 -6.32 8.09
CA VAL A 42 10.36 -7.67 7.94
C VAL A 42 11.38 -8.72 8.40
N MET A 43 12.63 -8.61 7.95
CA MET A 43 13.71 -9.51 8.38
C MET A 43 13.90 -9.48 9.89
N TRP A 44 13.96 -8.29 10.49
CA TRP A 44 14.08 -8.12 11.93
C TRP A 44 12.92 -8.82 12.65
N ARG A 45 11.70 -8.67 12.16
CA ARG A 45 10.52 -9.31 12.75
C ARG A 45 10.56 -10.83 12.64
N ILE A 46 11.03 -11.37 11.51
CA ILE A 46 11.25 -12.81 11.32
C ILE A 46 12.31 -13.33 12.30
N GLN A 47 13.41 -12.59 12.51
CA GLN A 47 14.47 -13.00 13.44
C GLN A 47 14.04 -12.93 14.91
N CYS A 48 13.21 -11.95 15.27
CA CYS A 48 12.54 -11.93 16.58
C CYS A 48 11.63 -13.15 16.76
N TYR A 49 10.89 -13.53 15.72
CA TYR A 49 10.01 -14.71 15.76
C TYR A 49 10.81 -16.03 15.92
N ARG A 50 12.01 -16.11 15.32
CA ARG A 50 12.93 -17.25 15.48
C ARG A 50 13.64 -17.28 16.84
N GLY A 51 13.43 -16.27 17.69
CA GLY A 51 14.09 -16.14 18.99
C GLY A 51 15.57 -15.76 18.89
N ALA A 52 16.06 -15.40 17.71
CA ALA A 52 17.46 -15.03 17.51
C ALA A 52 17.74 -13.63 18.07
N TRP A 53 16.80 -12.68 17.91
CA TRP A 53 16.96 -11.27 18.29
C TRP A 53 15.88 -10.84 19.29
N SER A 54 16.24 -9.94 20.20
CA SER A 54 15.29 -9.27 21.10
C SER A 54 14.47 -8.21 20.36
N ALA A 55 13.27 -7.91 20.87
CA ALA A 55 12.46 -6.81 20.35
C ALA A 55 13.28 -5.50 20.33
N PRO A 56 13.14 -4.67 19.28
CA PRO A 56 13.92 -3.44 19.17
C PRO A 56 13.62 -2.51 20.35
N GLY A 57 14.67 -2.02 21.01
CA GLY A 57 14.55 -1.12 22.16
C GLY A 57 13.85 0.19 21.79
N ARG A 58 13.25 0.88 22.77
CA ARG A 58 12.53 2.15 22.55
C ARG A 58 13.41 3.20 21.85
N TRP A 59 14.69 3.27 22.22
CA TRP A 59 15.66 4.18 21.61
C TRP A 59 15.91 3.88 20.13
N LEU A 60 16.10 2.62 19.76
CA LEU A 60 16.32 2.23 18.37
C LEU A 60 15.11 2.58 17.48
N LYS A 61 13.89 2.44 18.01
CA LYS A 61 12.67 2.87 17.30
C LYS A 61 12.60 4.39 17.13
N MET A 62 12.96 5.15 18.16
CA MET A 62 12.97 6.62 18.09
C MET A 62 14.04 7.14 17.12
N THR A 63 15.22 6.52 17.10
CA THR A 63 16.27 6.87 16.13
C THR A 63 15.83 6.53 14.71
N LEU A 64 15.22 5.35 14.51
CA LEU A 64 14.71 4.94 13.20
C LEU A 64 13.59 5.88 12.72
N LEU A 65 12.68 6.29 13.61
CA LEU A 65 11.65 7.28 13.32
C LEU A 65 12.26 8.61 12.89
N ALA A 66 13.21 9.13 13.68
CA ALA A 66 13.87 10.40 13.40
C ALA A 66 14.63 10.36 12.07
N VAL A 67 15.32 9.25 11.78
CA VAL A 67 16.04 9.04 10.51
C VAL A 67 15.08 8.98 9.33
N CYS A 68 13.99 8.22 9.42
CA CYS A 68 13.03 8.14 8.32
C CYS A 68 12.31 9.47 8.09
N LEU A 69 11.90 10.17 9.16
CA LEU A 69 11.30 11.50 9.04
C LEU A 69 12.27 12.51 8.43
N GLY A 70 13.51 12.54 8.93
CA GLY A 70 14.57 13.41 8.38
C GLY A 70 14.87 13.09 6.92
N GLY A 71 14.99 11.80 6.57
CA GLY A 71 15.22 11.35 5.20
C GLY A 71 14.10 11.77 4.25
N LEU A 72 12.83 11.62 4.66
CA LEU A 72 11.69 12.07 3.86
C LEU A 72 11.64 13.58 3.70
N LEU A 73 11.97 14.34 4.74
CA LEU A 73 12.02 15.80 4.66
C LEU A 73 13.13 16.28 3.72
N LEU A 74 14.28 15.60 3.69
CA LEU A 74 15.36 15.92 2.75
C LEU A 74 15.03 15.54 1.31
N GLU A 75 14.34 14.41 1.10
CA GLU A 75 14.03 13.91 -0.24
C GLU A 75 12.90 14.69 -0.90
N TYR A 76 11.82 14.97 -0.16
CA TYR A 76 10.65 15.65 -0.70
C TYR A 76 10.65 17.17 -0.45
N GLY A 77 11.46 17.65 0.50
CA GLY A 77 11.56 19.08 0.87
C GLY A 77 10.33 19.61 1.61
N LYS A 78 9.16 19.58 0.94
CA LYS A 78 7.87 20.02 1.50
C LYS A 78 6.95 18.81 1.70
N PRO A 79 6.33 18.62 2.88
CA PRO A 79 5.41 17.51 3.14
C PRO A 79 4.01 17.71 2.50
N ILE A 80 3.91 18.56 1.48
CA ILE A 80 2.66 18.94 0.84
C ILE A 80 2.59 18.22 -0.51
N GLY A 81 1.84 17.11 -0.57
CA GLY A 81 1.67 16.30 -1.77
C GLY A 81 1.23 14.88 -1.43
N LEU A 82 0.77 14.13 -2.43
CA LEU A 82 0.37 12.73 -2.25
C LEU A 82 1.56 11.82 -1.96
N GLU A 83 2.65 11.96 -2.71
CA GLU A 83 3.83 11.09 -2.57
C GLU A 83 4.50 11.21 -1.19
N PRO A 84 4.77 12.42 -0.63
CA PRO A 84 5.30 12.54 0.73
C PRO A 84 4.37 11.96 1.79
N MET A 85 3.04 12.17 1.65
CA MET A 85 2.06 11.64 2.59
C MET A 85 1.98 10.11 2.55
N LEU A 86 2.02 9.52 1.35
CA LEU A 86 2.11 8.08 1.17
C LEU A 86 3.40 7.55 1.83
N ALA A 87 4.55 8.19 1.59
CA ALA A 87 5.82 7.76 2.14
C ALA A 87 5.86 7.84 3.67
N LEU A 88 5.26 8.88 4.27
CA LEU A 88 5.07 9.00 5.72
C LEU A 88 4.18 7.89 6.27
N LEU A 89 3.07 7.59 5.59
CA LEU A 89 2.16 6.53 5.99
C LEU A 89 2.82 5.14 5.91
N VAL A 90 3.55 4.85 4.83
CA VAL A 90 4.29 3.59 4.67
C VAL A 90 5.40 3.48 5.71
N THR A 91 6.08 4.57 6.01
CA THR A 91 7.06 4.63 7.10
C THR A 91 6.41 4.33 8.45
N ALA A 92 5.26 4.95 8.75
CA ALA A 92 4.50 4.67 9.97
C ALA A 92 4.04 3.22 10.02
N TYR A 93 3.65 2.64 8.88
CA TYR A 93 3.26 1.24 8.75
C TYR A 93 4.41 0.28 9.05
N MET A 94 5.58 0.53 8.46
CA MET A 94 6.81 -0.20 8.73
C MET A 94 7.22 -0.10 10.20
N LEU A 95 7.16 1.09 10.79
CA LEU A 95 7.53 1.28 12.19
C LEU A 95 6.54 0.58 13.13
N LYS A 96 5.25 0.63 12.80
CA LYS A 96 4.20 -0.04 13.58
C LYS A 96 4.36 -1.55 13.55
N LEU A 97 4.81 -2.12 12.44
CA LEU A 97 5.16 -3.54 12.34
C LEU A 97 6.27 -3.92 13.34
N LEU A 98 7.30 -3.09 13.48
CA LEU A 98 8.39 -3.30 14.44
C LEU A 98 7.96 -3.08 15.90
N GLU A 99 7.04 -2.16 16.14
CA GLU A 99 6.55 -1.85 17.49
C GLU A 99 5.59 -2.90 18.03
N MET A 100 4.92 -3.66 17.14
CA MET A 100 3.88 -4.61 17.47
C MET A 100 4.28 -5.57 18.60
N SER A 101 3.60 -5.45 19.74
CA SER A 101 3.87 -6.23 20.95
C SER A 101 2.64 -7.00 21.41
N HIS A 102 1.46 -6.39 21.29
CA HIS A 102 0.19 -6.98 21.68
C HIS A 102 -0.70 -7.25 20.46
N ARG A 103 -1.72 -8.10 20.61
CA ARG A 103 -2.73 -8.33 19.57
C ARG A 103 -3.41 -7.05 19.09
N ARG A 104 -3.62 -6.07 19.98
CA ARG A 104 -4.19 -4.76 19.63
C ARG A 104 -3.34 -4.03 18.59
N ASP A 105 -2.01 -4.08 18.73
CA ASP A 105 -1.09 -3.50 17.77
C ASP A 105 -1.18 -4.20 16.41
N ALA A 106 -1.38 -5.52 16.41
CA ALA A 106 -1.55 -6.30 15.18
C ALA A 106 -2.78 -5.84 14.37
N TYR A 107 -3.90 -5.57 15.03
CA TYR A 107 -5.09 -5.02 14.36
C TYR A 107 -4.82 -3.63 13.77
N LEU A 108 -4.05 -2.78 14.46
CA LEU A 108 -3.65 -1.48 13.91
C LEU A 108 -2.79 -1.63 12.66
N VAL A 109 -1.85 -2.59 12.65
CA VAL A 109 -1.03 -2.89 11.47
C VAL A 109 -1.93 -3.37 10.32
N VAL A 110 -2.90 -4.25 10.56
CA VAL A 110 -3.84 -4.71 9.53
C VAL A 110 -4.70 -3.56 9.00
N LEU A 111 -5.20 -2.67 9.87
CA LEU A 111 -5.97 -1.50 9.45
C LEU A 111 -5.12 -0.57 8.56
N LEU A 112 -3.86 -0.36 8.95
CA LEU A 112 -2.94 0.45 8.18
C LEU A 112 -2.62 -0.19 6.82
N ALA A 113 -2.55 -1.53 6.75
CA ALA A 113 -2.40 -2.27 5.51
C ALA A 113 -3.59 -2.05 4.55
N PHE A 114 -4.83 -2.07 5.07
CA PHE A 114 -6.02 -1.73 4.26
C PHE A 114 -5.94 -0.31 3.71
N PHE A 115 -5.55 0.65 4.54
CA PHE A 115 -5.46 2.05 4.14
C PHE A 115 -4.37 2.25 3.08
N VAL A 116 -3.18 1.70 3.29
CA VAL A 116 -2.08 1.76 2.30
C VAL A 116 -2.49 1.06 0.99
N ALA A 117 -3.11 -0.12 1.04
CA ALA A 117 -3.58 -0.80 -0.16
C ALA A 117 -4.61 0.05 -0.94
N ALA A 118 -5.54 0.71 -0.24
CA ALA A 118 -6.54 1.58 -0.87
C ALA A 118 -5.91 2.79 -1.58
N LEU A 119 -4.76 3.29 -1.10
CA LEU A 119 -4.07 4.42 -1.73
C LEU A 119 -3.58 4.10 -3.14
N THR A 120 -3.28 2.84 -3.48
CA THR A 120 -2.85 2.53 -4.85
C THR A 120 -3.92 2.88 -5.88
N ALA A 121 -5.20 2.77 -5.54
CA ALA A 121 -6.30 3.15 -6.42
C ALA A 121 -6.34 4.66 -6.73
N LEU A 122 -5.62 5.47 -5.95
CA LEU A 122 -5.44 6.90 -6.21
C LEU A 122 -4.39 7.18 -7.30
N PHE A 123 -3.39 6.31 -7.42
CA PHE A 123 -2.28 6.46 -8.38
C PHE A 123 -2.57 5.78 -9.71
N ASP A 124 -3.02 4.52 -9.68
CA ASP A 124 -3.29 3.74 -10.89
C ASP A 124 -4.65 3.03 -10.84
N GLN A 125 -5.47 3.31 -11.85
CA GLN A 125 -6.80 2.74 -12.06
C GLN A 125 -6.83 1.68 -13.17
N SER A 126 -5.66 1.15 -13.56
CA SER A 126 -5.56 0.06 -14.53
C SER A 126 -6.19 -1.24 -14.01
N MET A 127 -6.61 -2.10 -14.94
CA MET A 127 -7.18 -3.41 -14.60
C MET A 127 -6.17 -4.32 -13.89
N VAL A 128 -4.87 -4.18 -14.21
CA VAL A 128 -3.79 -4.94 -13.58
C VAL A 128 -3.60 -4.52 -12.12
N SER A 129 -3.57 -3.20 -11.86
CA SER A 129 -3.57 -2.62 -10.52
C SER A 129 -4.75 -3.15 -9.69
N ALA A 130 -5.95 -3.15 -10.26
CA ALA A 130 -7.15 -3.64 -9.58
C ALA A 130 -7.06 -5.13 -9.19
N GLY A 131 -6.55 -5.98 -10.09
CA GLY A 131 -6.33 -7.40 -9.79
C GLY A 131 -5.30 -7.62 -8.68
N TYR A 132 -4.21 -6.85 -8.70
CA TYR A 132 -3.18 -6.89 -7.65
C TYR A 132 -3.71 -6.39 -6.30
N LEU A 133 -4.53 -5.33 -6.32
CA LEU A 133 -5.19 -4.78 -5.14
C LEU A 133 -6.11 -5.81 -4.50
N LEU A 134 -6.92 -6.52 -5.30
CA LEU A 134 -7.77 -7.60 -4.80
C LEU A 134 -6.94 -8.72 -4.14
N GLY A 135 -5.80 -9.07 -4.73
CA GLY A 135 -4.84 -10.00 -4.12
C GLY A 135 -4.30 -9.50 -2.77
N CYS A 136 -3.92 -8.23 -2.68
CA CYS A 136 -3.48 -7.61 -1.44
C CYS A 136 -4.59 -7.62 -0.38
N LEU A 137 -5.81 -7.21 -0.74
CA LEU A 137 -6.97 -7.22 0.16
C LEU A 137 -7.28 -8.62 0.67
N LEU A 138 -7.14 -9.64 -0.19
CA LEU A 138 -7.30 -11.04 0.19
C LEU A 138 -6.29 -11.45 1.27
N LEU A 139 -5.02 -11.07 1.11
CA LEU A 139 -3.97 -11.35 2.08
C LEU A 139 -4.17 -10.58 3.40
N VAL A 140 -4.56 -9.30 3.33
CA VAL A 140 -4.87 -8.49 4.51
C VAL A 140 -6.07 -9.05 5.27
N LEU A 141 -7.12 -9.51 4.56
CA LEU A 141 -8.26 -10.21 5.17
C LEU A 141 -7.84 -11.55 5.77
N ALA A 142 -6.99 -12.33 5.10
CA ALA A 142 -6.47 -13.58 5.64
C ALA A 142 -5.66 -13.33 6.93
N ALA A 143 -4.89 -12.25 6.99
CA ALA A 143 -4.21 -11.82 8.21
C ALA A 143 -5.19 -11.47 9.33
N LEU A 144 -6.25 -10.72 9.03
CA LEU A 144 -7.29 -10.37 10.00
C LEU A 144 -8.00 -11.63 10.55
N VAL A 145 -8.39 -12.55 9.68
CA VAL A 145 -9.03 -13.82 10.06
C VAL A 145 -8.09 -14.66 10.92
N GLY A 146 -6.81 -14.75 10.56
CA GLY A 146 -5.79 -15.50 11.31
C GLY A 146 -5.49 -14.90 12.69
N LEU A 147 -5.62 -13.58 12.85
CA LEU A 147 -5.52 -12.91 14.15
C LEU A 147 -6.74 -13.19 15.05
N HIS A 148 -7.94 -13.27 14.47
CA HIS A 148 -9.17 -13.55 15.22
C HIS A 148 -9.31 -15.02 15.66
N HIS A 149 -9.02 -15.98 14.79
CA HIS A 149 -9.30 -17.39 15.06
C HIS A 149 -8.25 -18.09 15.94
N GLY A 150 -7.05 -17.50 16.10
CA GLY A 150 -5.95 -18.16 16.81
C GLY A 150 -5.55 -19.50 16.18
N ASP A 151 -4.70 -20.29 16.85
CA ASP A 151 -4.27 -21.63 16.40
C ASP A 151 -5.39 -22.70 16.48
N GLN A 152 -6.65 -22.30 16.60
CA GLN A 152 -7.76 -23.23 16.77
C GLN A 152 -8.20 -23.79 15.41
N THR A 153 -7.88 -25.07 15.20
CA THR A 153 -8.57 -26.08 14.38
C THR A 153 -8.64 -25.91 12.85
N GLY A 154 -8.01 -24.90 12.25
CA GLY A 154 -7.87 -24.76 10.79
C GLY A 154 -6.44 -25.05 10.29
N GLY A 155 -6.29 -25.75 9.17
CA GLY A 155 -5.00 -25.84 8.46
C GLY A 155 -4.49 -24.44 8.04
N ALA A 156 -3.22 -24.33 7.65
CA ALA A 156 -2.57 -23.03 7.34
C ALA A 156 -3.31 -22.18 6.29
N LEU A 157 -4.09 -22.81 5.40
CA LEU A 157 -4.87 -22.18 4.34
C LEU A 157 -6.30 -21.80 4.75
N HIS A 158 -6.74 -22.13 5.96
CA HIS A 158 -8.09 -21.80 6.44
C HIS A 158 -8.37 -20.29 6.42
N PRO A 159 -7.46 -19.40 6.89
CA PRO A 159 -7.69 -17.95 6.82
C PRO A 159 -7.87 -17.45 5.38
N LEU A 160 -7.13 -18.03 4.44
CA LEU A 160 -7.22 -17.72 3.02
C LEU A 160 -8.59 -18.09 2.44
N LYS A 161 -9.12 -19.27 2.79
CA LYS A 161 -10.43 -19.75 2.34
C LYS A 161 -11.57 -18.88 2.83
N VAL A 162 -11.52 -18.47 4.10
CA VAL A 162 -12.52 -17.56 4.68
C VAL A 162 -12.43 -16.19 4.00
N ALA A 163 -11.22 -15.63 3.87
CA ALA A 163 -10.99 -14.35 3.20
C ALA A 163 -11.49 -14.35 1.74
N SER A 164 -11.23 -15.44 0.98
CA SER A 164 -11.72 -15.58 -0.39
C SER A 164 -13.24 -15.65 -0.46
N SER A 165 -13.89 -16.34 0.50
CA SER A 165 -15.34 -16.38 0.58
C SER A 165 -15.94 -14.99 0.84
N LEU A 166 -15.33 -14.21 1.72
CA LEU A 166 -15.77 -12.83 2.02
C LEU A 166 -15.64 -11.92 0.80
N ILE A 167 -14.51 -12.00 0.07
CA ILE A 167 -14.34 -11.26 -1.18
C ILE A 167 -15.37 -11.68 -2.22
N LEU A 168 -15.60 -12.99 -2.39
CA LEU A 168 -16.56 -13.49 -3.36
C LEU A 168 -17.99 -13.01 -3.07
N GLN A 169 -18.37 -12.92 -1.78
CA GLN A 169 -19.65 -12.34 -1.36
C GLN A 169 -19.70 -10.82 -1.55
N ALA A 170 -18.56 -10.13 -1.46
CA ALA A 170 -18.46 -8.70 -1.70
C ALA A 170 -18.51 -8.32 -3.19
N LEU A 171 -18.14 -9.22 -4.10
CA LEU A 171 -18.16 -8.95 -5.55
C LEU A 171 -19.55 -8.62 -6.11
N PRO A 172 -20.64 -9.35 -5.79
CA PRO A 172 -21.99 -8.94 -6.19
C PRO A 172 -22.35 -7.53 -5.71
N LEU A 173 -22.02 -7.21 -4.46
CA LEU A 173 -22.26 -5.90 -3.89
C LEU A 173 -21.45 -4.82 -4.64
N MET A 174 -20.20 -5.10 -4.97
CA MET A 174 -19.35 -4.24 -5.79
C MET A 174 -19.96 -3.98 -7.17
N VAL A 175 -20.47 -5.01 -7.85
CA VAL A 175 -21.12 -4.86 -9.17
C VAL A 175 -22.38 -4.01 -9.06
N VAL A 176 -23.20 -4.25 -8.05
CA VAL A 176 -24.42 -3.47 -7.79
C VAL A 176 -24.06 -1.99 -7.55
N LEU A 177 -23.08 -1.72 -6.68
CA LEU A 177 -22.60 -0.36 -6.44
C LEU A 177 -21.97 0.27 -7.68
N PHE A 178 -21.24 -0.49 -8.49
CA PHE A 178 -20.62 0.00 -9.72
C PHE A 178 -21.66 0.41 -10.78
N LEU A 179 -22.78 -0.31 -10.88
CA LEU A 179 -23.86 -0.01 -11.82
C LEU A 179 -24.76 1.14 -11.34
N LEU A 180 -25.04 1.19 -10.03
CA LEU A 180 -25.94 2.18 -9.44
C LEU A 180 -25.26 3.52 -9.14
N MET A 181 -23.98 3.50 -8.76
CA MET A 181 -23.30 4.72 -8.33
C MET A 181 -22.91 5.55 -9.56
N PRO A 182 -23.39 6.81 -9.67
CA PRO A 182 -22.92 7.69 -10.73
C PRO A 182 -21.41 7.86 -10.58
N ARG A 183 -20.68 7.83 -11.69
CA ARG A 183 -19.24 8.13 -11.70
C ARG A 183 -19.06 9.63 -11.48
N ILE A 184 -19.26 10.07 -10.25
CA ILE A 184 -19.02 11.45 -9.85
C ILE A 184 -17.51 11.67 -10.03
N GLY A 185 -17.14 12.74 -10.75
CA GLY A 185 -15.73 13.14 -10.86
C GLY A 185 -15.11 13.36 -9.48
N ALA A 186 -13.78 13.40 -9.41
CA ALA A 186 -13.09 13.59 -8.14
C ALA A 186 -13.63 14.84 -7.42
N LEU A 187 -14.30 14.63 -6.29
CA LEU A 187 -14.86 15.71 -5.47
C LEU A 187 -13.77 16.62 -4.87
N TRP A 188 -12.53 16.15 -4.94
CA TRP A 188 -11.32 16.81 -4.48
C TRP A 188 -10.24 16.60 -5.55
N SER A 189 -9.70 17.66 -6.14
CA SER A 189 -8.56 17.56 -7.03
C SER A 189 -7.28 17.72 -6.23
N VAL A 190 -6.47 16.66 -6.17
CA VAL A 190 -5.10 16.79 -5.71
C VAL A 190 -4.26 17.02 -6.95
N PRO A 191 -3.48 18.12 -7.03
CA PRO A 191 -2.59 18.35 -8.17
C PRO A 191 -1.50 17.28 -8.15
N ILE A 192 -1.76 16.18 -8.86
CA ILE A 192 -0.75 15.20 -9.21
C ILE A 192 0.13 15.90 -10.24
N PRO A 193 1.45 16.04 -10.01
CA PRO A 193 2.37 16.50 -11.04
C PRO A 193 2.38 15.46 -12.14
N THR A 194 1.45 15.59 -13.09
CA THR A 194 1.39 14.67 -14.20
C THR A 194 2.61 14.97 -15.06
N HIS A 195 3.67 14.16 -14.93
CA HIS A 195 4.74 14.04 -15.93
C HIS A 195 4.23 13.46 -17.27
N LYS A 196 2.94 13.65 -17.60
CA LYS A 196 2.46 13.51 -18.97
C LYS A 196 3.01 14.71 -19.72
N ALA A 197 3.98 14.44 -20.58
CA ALA A 197 4.33 15.33 -21.66
C ALA A 197 3.01 15.76 -22.33
N LYS A 198 2.66 17.04 -22.20
CA LYS A 198 1.60 17.62 -23.02
C LYS A 198 2.02 17.38 -24.46
N THR A 199 1.16 16.75 -25.27
CA THR A 199 1.42 16.60 -26.69
C THR A 199 1.52 17.99 -27.29
N GLY A 200 2.73 18.40 -27.64
CA GLY A 200 3.05 19.69 -28.21
C GLY A 200 4.13 19.50 -29.26
N VAL A 201 4.27 20.49 -30.14
CA VAL A 201 5.34 20.51 -31.13
C VAL A 201 6.67 20.73 -30.42
N THR A 202 7.60 19.76 -30.51
CA THR A 202 8.99 19.88 -30.05
C THR A 202 9.90 20.38 -31.18
N ASP A 203 10.99 21.06 -30.83
CA ASP A 203 11.98 21.63 -31.78
C ASP A 203 12.78 20.58 -32.56
N SER A 204 12.66 19.30 -32.19
CA SER A 204 13.14 18.15 -32.97
C SER A 204 12.01 17.16 -33.19
N MET A 205 11.81 16.72 -34.44
CA MET A 205 10.83 15.70 -34.81
C MET A 205 11.51 14.52 -35.52
N SER A 206 11.11 13.30 -35.18
CA SER A 206 11.45 12.09 -35.93
C SER A 206 10.23 11.56 -36.72
N PRO A 207 10.42 10.86 -37.85
CA PRO A 207 9.32 10.27 -38.61
C PRO A 207 8.57 9.21 -37.78
N GLY A 208 7.50 9.62 -37.10
CA GLY A 208 6.70 8.80 -36.17
C GLY A 208 5.89 9.61 -35.16
N ASP A 209 6.40 10.79 -34.78
CA ASP A 209 5.81 11.66 -33.74
C ASP A 209 4.46 12.27 -34.17
N PHE A 210 4.22 12.39 -35.47
CA PHE A 210 2.95 12.90 -36.05
C PHE A 210 1.74 12.03 -35.69
N SER A 211 1.95 10.72 -35.53
CA SER A 211 0.87 9.76 -35.20
C SER A 211 0.32 9.97 -33.78
N GLN A 212 1.12 10.55 -32.88
CA GLN A 212 0.70 10.86 -31.51
C GLN A 212 -0.02 12.21 -31.42
N LEU A 213 0.42 13.21 -32.18
CA LEU A 213 -0.25 14.52 -32.29
C LEU A 213 -1.65 14.40 -32.91
N GLY A 214 -1.83 13.59 -33.95
CA GLY A 214 -3.14 13.37 -34.58
C GLY A 214 -4.16 12.62 -33.72
N ARG A 215 -3.74 12.01 -32.61
CA ARG A 215 -4.63 11.33 -31.64
C ARG A 215 -5.05 12.24 -30.48
N SER A 216 -4.49 13.44 -30.38
CA SER A 216 -4.82 14.41 -29.33
C SER A 216 -5.84 15.42 -29.85
N ALA A 217 -7.05 15.43 -29.27
CA ALA A 217 -8.10 16.40 -29.58
C ALA A 217 -8.04 17.66 -28.69
N GLU A 218 -6.90 17.92 -28.05
CA GLU A 218 -6.71 19.03 -27.12
C GLU A 218 -6.57 20.36 -27.89
N LEU A 219 -7.22 21.42 -27.38
CA LEU A 219 -7.28 22.72 -28.06
C LEU A 219 -5.88 23.37 -28.13
N ALA A 220 -5.34 23.52 -29.34
CA ALA A 220 -4.02 24.13 -29.54
C ALA A 220 -4.03 25.66 -29.38
N PHE A 221 -4.94 26.34 -30.08
CA PHE A 221 -5.16 27.78 -29.94
C PHE A 221 -6.54 28.17 -30.47
N ARG A 222 -7.03 29.36 -30.09
CA ARG A 222 -8.25 29.97 -30.62
C ARG A 222 -7.88 31.30 -31.28
N VAL A 223 -8.40 31.55 -32.47
CA VAL A 223 -8.23 32.83 -33.19
C VAL A 223 -9.56 33.58 -33.14
N SER A 224 -9.49 34.86 -32.78
CA SER A 224 -10.56 35.83 -33.01
C SER A 224 -10.02 36.90 -33.94
N PHE A 225 -10.77 37.21 -35.00
CA PHE A 225 -10.45 38.27 -35.95
C PHE A 225 -11.02 39.61 -35.49
#